data_AF-A0A1D2WXS4-F1
#
_entry.id   AF-A0A1D2WXS4-F1
#
_cell.length_a   1.000
_cell.length_b   1.000
_cell.length_c   1.000
_cell.angle_alpha   90.00
_cell.angle_beta   90.00
_cell.angle_gamma   90.00
#
_symmetry.space_group_name_H-M   'P 1'
#
loop_
_entity.id
_entity.type
_entity.pdbx_description
1 polymer ?
#
loop_
_entity_poly.entity_id
_entity_poly.type
_entity_poly.pdbx_seq_one_letter_code
_entity_poly.pdbx_strand_id
1 'polypeptide(L)'
;MFSKKLFLSLLLIALIISVGCVNAVDSSNWKTVKVNDVDFKIPPKYQGGEINTARTNYHYNDLNTFGILCVDDYLPSSYGCWYNFKGKNLTIGSHDVAYFHEYNNFAKHNVSHAYFSSGDSIYCISWGSGEMTDEMEEIIINTPDSSYDTATFYGILNEAKQDYEKEMVKEYSYYAPAPSKERNNYFIFWRY
;
A
#
# COMPACT_ATOMS: atom_id res chain seq x y z
N MET A 1 -29.95 25.69 -35.06
CA MET A 1 -28.71 24.90 -35.30
C MET A 1 -27.67 25.35 -34.29
N PHE A 2 -27.31 24.52 -33.32
CA PHE A 2 -26.15 24.80 -32.46
C PHE A 2 -24.89 24.81 -33.33
N SER A 3 -24.04 25.83 -33.18
CA SER A 3 -22.78 25.84 -33.92
C SER A 3 -21.90 24.69 -33.40
N LYS A 4 -21.16 24.03 -34.30
CA LYS A 4 -20.24 22.94 -33.94
C LYS A 4 -19.26 23.36 -32.83
N LYS A 5 -18.88 24.65 -32.79
CA LYS A 5 -18.01 25.23 -31.76
C LYS A 5 -18.69 25.33 -30.39
N LEU A 6 -19.95 25.73 -30.34
CA LEU A 6 -20.73 25.83 -29.10
C LEU A 6 -21.02 24.45 -28.50
N PHE A 7 -21.27 23.46 -29.36
CA PHE A 7 -21.45 22.07 -28.94
C PHE A 7 -20.16 21.48 -28.35
N LEU A 8 -19.01 21.72 -28.98
CA LEU A 8 -17.71 21.25 -28.47
C LEU A 8 -17.35 21.88 -27.12
N SER A 9 -17.66 23.18 -26.95
CA SER A 9 -17.45 23.89 -25.68
C SER A 9 -18.29 23.32 -24.54
N LEU A 10 -19.56 23.00 -24.80
CA LEU A 10 -20.45 22.40 -23.80
C LEU A 10 -20.03 20.98 -23.43
N LEU A 11 -19.51 20.22 -24.39
CA LEU A 11 -18.99 18.86 -24.15
C LEU A 11 -17.72 18.89 -23.29
N LEU A 12 -16.85 19.88 -23.50
CA LEU A 12 -15.66 20.08 -22.68
C LEU A 12 -16.01 20.48 -21.24
N ILE A 13 -17.00 21.37 -21.07
CA ILE A 13 -17.47 21.80 -19.75
C ILE A 13 -18.16 20.63 -19.02
N ALA A 14 -18.98 19.85 -19.72
CA ALA A 14 -19.59 18.65 -19.15
C ALA A 14 -18.54 17.59 -18.77
N LEU A 15 -17.46 17.46 -19.55
CA LEU A 15 -16.33 16.58 -19.22
C LEU A 15 -15.62 17.03 -17.93
N ILE A 16 -15.37 18.33 -17.78
CA ILE A 16 -14.72 18.91 -16.59
C ILE A 16 -15.60 18.74 -15.33
N ILE A 17 -16.92 18.90 -15.46
CA ILE A 17 -17.87 18.72 -14.33
C ILE A 17 -18.09 17.22 -14.02
N SER A 18 -17.85 16.33 -15.00
CA SER A 18 -17.95 14.87 -14.82
C SER A 18 -16.72 14.23 -14.17
N VAL A 19 -15.62 14.98 -14.03
CA VAL A 19 -14.53 14.61 -13.10
C VAL A 19 -15.13 14.80 -11.72
N GLY A 20 -15.64 13.71 -11.15
CA GLY A 20 -16.44 13.71 -9.93
C GLY A 20 -15.81 14.57 -8.86
N CYS A 21 -16.64 15.32 -8.13
CA CYS A 21 -16.21 16.00 -6.92
C CYS A 21 -15.50 14.96 -6.04
N VAL A 22 -14.18 15.03 -5.97
CA VAL A 22 -13.41 14.31 -4.94
C VAL A 22 -13.87 14.93 -3.64
N ASN A 23 -14.69 14.20 -2.87
CA ASN A 23 -15.06 14.65 -1.54
C ASN A 23 -13.77 14.63 -0.73
N ALA A 24 -13.23 15.82 -0.43
CA ALA A 24 -12.09 15.92 0.46
C ALA A 24 -12.46 15.28 1.79
N VAL A 25 -11.66 14.32 2.25
CA VAL A 25 -11.83 13.74 3.58
C VAL A 25 -11.52 14.82 4.60
N ASP A 26 -12.46 15.10 5.50
CA ASP A 26 -12.21 16.03 6.60
C ASP A 26 -11.30 15.36 7.64
N SER A 27 -9.99 15.59 7.49
CA SER A 27 -8.97 15.09 8.41
C SER A 27 -8.67 16.02 9.60
N SER A 28 -9.51 17.04 9.84
CA SER A 28 -9.25 18.04 10.88
C SER A 28 -9.32 17.51 12.32
N ASN A 29 -10.12 16.46 12.56
CA ASN A 29 -10.25 15.81 13.87
C ASN A 29 -9.39 14.54 14.00
N TRP A 30 -8.50 14.28 13.04
CA TRP A 30 -7.59 13.13 13.08
C TRP A 30 -6.45 13.40 14.05
N LYS A 31 -5.99 12.37 14.76
CA LYS A 31 -4.87 12.50 15.70
C LYS A 31 -3.58 12.12 15.00
N THR A 32 -2.53 12.89 15.24
CA THR A 32 -1.20 12.56 14.74
C THR A 32 -0.53 11.52 15.63
N VAL A 33 0.00 10.46 15.02
CA VAL A 33 0.86 9.46 15.66
C VAL A 33 2.16 9.38 14.87
N LYS A 34 3.29 9.42 15.58
CA LYS A 34 4.61 9.26 14.97
C LYS A 34 4.98 7.78 14.86
N VAL A 35 5.21 7.30 13.64
CA VAL A 35 5.72 5.94 13.34
C VAL A 35 7.06 6.07 12.62
N ASN A 36 8.11 5.58 13.28
CA ASN A 36 9.50 5.89 12.98
C ASN A 36 9.69 7.43 12.94
N ASP A 37 10.15 7.99 11.81
CA ASP A 37 10.38 9.43 11.67
C ASP A 37 9.19 10.20 11.06
N VAL A 38 8.14 9.50 10.63
CA VAL A 38 6.98 10.10 9.93
C VAL A 38 5.78 10.26 10.86
N ASP A 39 5.13 11.41 10.75
CA ASP A 39 3.87 11.73 11.43
C ASP A 39 2.67 11.31 10.57
N PHE A 40 1.84 10.41 11.09
CA PHE A 40 0.63 9.91 10.42
C PHE A 40 -0.61 10.50 11.07
N LYS A 41 -1.55 11.02 10.27
CA LYS A 41 -2.89 11.37 10.77
C LYS A 41 -3.76 10.11 10.85
N ILE A 42 -4.30 9.81 12.02
CA ILE A 42 -5.09 8.61 12.29
C ILE A 42 -6.59 8.95 12.36
N PRO A 43 -7.44 8.31 11.53
CA PRO A 43 -8.89 8.49 11.55
C PRO A 43 -9.50 8.17 12.93
N PRO A 44 -10.55 8.89 13.38
CA PRO A 44 -11.17 8.71 14.70
C PRO A 44 -11.45 7.25 15.10
N LYS A 45 -11.92 6.42 14.14
CA LYS A 45 -12.22 4.99 14.38
C LYS A 45 -11.01 4.14 14.77
N TYR A 46 -9.79 4.60 14.50
CA TYR A 46 -8.55 3.87 14.79
C TYR A 46 -7.69 4.54 15.87
N GLN A 47 -8.11 5.66 16.46
CA GLN A 47 -7.29 6.46 17.40
C GLN A 47 -7.02 5.79 18.76
N GLY A 48 -7.70 4.70 19.09
CA GLY A 48 -7.49 3.93 20.32
C GLY A 48 -6.38 2.89 20.21
N GLY A 49 -5.52 2.99 19.19
CA GLY A 49 -4.45 2.02 18.93
C GLY A 49 -3.20 2.25 19.77
N GLU A 50 -2.25 1.32 19.62
CA GLU A 50 -1.01 1.29 20.38
C GLU A 50 0.20 1.41 19.45
N ILE A 51 1.25 2.07 19.95
CA ILE A 51 2.57 2.12 19.30
C ILE A 51 3.53 1.20 20.05
N ASN A 52 4.31 0.39 19.33
CA ASN A 52 5.34 -0.45 19.95
C ASN A 52 6.48 0.41 20.56
N THR A 53 7.28 -0.20 21.45
CA THR A 53 8.41 0.48 22.12
C THR A 53 9.44 1.03 21.14
N ALA A 54 9.69 0.33 20.03
CA ALA A 54 10.61 0.77 18.98
C ALA A 54 10.02 1.89 18.10
N ARG A 55 8.75 2.25 18.29
CA ARG A 55 7.99 3.24 17.51
C ARG A 55 7.87 2.95 16.02
N THR A 56 8.14 1.71 15.58
CA THR A 56 8.07 1.30 14.18
C THR A 56 6.70 0.74 13.77
N ASN A 57 5.79 0.53 14.72
CA ASN A 57 4.50 -0.10 14.46
C ASN A 57 3.41 0.56 15.31
N TYR A 58 2.39 1.11 14.63
CA TYR A 58 1.11 1.48 15.21
C TYR A 58 0.04 0.47 14.78
N HIS A 59 -0.82 0.02 15.69
CA HIS A 59 -1.98 -0.80 15.32
C HIS A 59 -3.19 -0.52 16.21
N TYR A 60 -4.37 -0.68 15.63
CA TYR A 60 -5.65 -0.67 16.35
C TYR A 60 -6.25 -2.07 16.34
N ASN A 61 -6.43 -2.66 17.53
CA ASN A 61 -6.72 -4.09 17.77
C ASN A 61 -5.62 -5.03 17.29
N ASP A 62 -5.35 -5.05 15.98
CA ASP A 62 -4.31 -5.84 15.34
C ASP A 62 -4.03 -5.31 13.92
N LEU A 63 -2.98 -5.85 13.29
CA LEU A 63 -2.57 -5.47 11.93
C LEU A 63 -3.57 -5.88 10.85
N ASN A 64 -4.49 -6.81 11.12
CA ASN A 64 -5.53 -7.17 10.15
C ASN A 64 -6.69 -6.17 10.19
N THR A 65 -6.90 -5.51 11.33
CA THR A 65 -7.93 -4.49 11.52
C THR A 65 -7.45 -3.14 11.00
N PHE A 66 -6.34 -2.63 11.55
CA PHE A 66 -5.66 -1.43 11.07
C PHE A 66 -4.24 -1.36 11.63
N GLY A 67 -3.26 -1.16 10.76
CA GLY A 67 -1.85 -1.04 11.15
C GLY A 67 -1.08 -0.09 10.24
N ILE A 68 -0.05 0.54 10.81
CA ILE A 68 0.97 1.29 10.08
C ILE A 68 2.33 0.81 10.57
N LEU A 69 3.17 0.33 9.65
CA LEU A 69 4.50 -0.17 9.97
C LEU A 69 5.57 0.53 9.14
N CYS A 70 6.67 0.92 9.77
CA CYS A 70 7.94 1.12 9.06
C CYS A 70 8.57 -0.26 8.84
N VAL A 71 8.81 -0.62 7.58
CA VAL A 71 9.18 -2.00 7.19
C VAL A 71 10.63 -2.14 6.74
N ASP A 72 11.45 -1.10 6.87
CA ASP A 72 12.84 -1.07 6.37
C ASP A 72 13.65 -2.29 6.82
N ASP A 73 13.58 -2.67 8.11
CA ASP A 73 14.39 -3.76 8.69
C ASP A 73 13.92 -5.18 8.31
N TYR A 74 12.74 -5.33 7.71
CA TYR A 74 12.14 -6.65 7.47
C TYR A 74 11.29 -6.70 6.19
N LEU A 75 11.57 -5.79 5.24
CA LEU A 75 10.83 -5.65 3.99
C LEU A 75 10.73 -6.96 3.17
N PRO A 76 11.77 -7.82 3.07
CA PRO A 76 11.63 -9.13 2.42
C PRO A 76 10.54 -9.99 3.06
N SER A 77 10.52 -10.09 4.38
CA SER A 77 9.50 -10.86 5.11
C SER A 77 8.14 -10.16 5.21
N SER A 78 8.09 -8.84 5.08
CA SER A 78 6.84 -8.06 5.10
C SER A 78 6.17 -8.03 3.74
N TYR A 79 6.91 -7.69 2.68
CA TYR A 79 6.38 -7.51 1.32
C TYR A 79 6.66 -8.73 0.43
N GLY A 80 7.90 -9.24 0.46
CA GLY A 80 8.35 -10.33 -0.40
C GLY A 80 7.61 -11.65 -0.17
N CYS A 81 7.09 -11.88 1.04
CA CYS A 81 6.29 -13.06 1.35
C CYS A 81 4.95 -13.14 0.59
N TRP A 82 4.50 -12.02 0.02
CA TRP A 82 3.27 -11.93 -0.77
C TRP A 82 3.49 -12.12 -2.29
N TYR A 83 4.52 -12.87 -2.68
CA TYR A 83 4.97 -13.00 -4.08
C TYR A 83 3.96 -13.54 -5.11
N ASN A 84 2.86 -14.18 -4.66
CA ASN A 84 1.82 -14.78 -5.50
C ASN A 84 0.53 -13.95 -5.63
N PHE A 85 0.45 -12.78 -4.99
CA PHE A 85 -0.78 -12.00 -4.94
C PHE A 85 -0.91 -11.03 -6.12
N LYS A 86 -2.14 -10.86 -6.60
CA LYS A 86 -2.47 -9.89 -7.66
C LYS A 86 -2.60 -8.51 -7.03
N GLY A 87 -1.48 -7.81 -6.92
CA GLY A 87 -1.45 -6.39 -6.60
C GLY A 87 -1.65 -5.49 -7.81
N LYS A 88 -1.81 -4.19 -7.56
CA LYS A 88 -1.77 -3.11 -8.55
C LYS A 88 -0.92 -1.96 -8.01
N ASN A 89 -0.25 -1.28 -8.91
CA ASN A 89 0.42 -0.03 -8.61
C ASN A 89 -0.59 1.11 -8.72
N LEU A 90 -0.54 2.04 -7.77
CA LEU A 90 -1.38 3.23 -7.69
C LEU A 90 -0.48 4.46 -7.53
N THR A 91 -1.06 5.61 -7.83
CA THR A 91 -0.50 6.91 -7.46
C THR A 91 -1.50 7.60 -6.55
N ILE A 92 -1.09 7.93 -5.32
CA ILE A 92 -1.93 8.55 -4.30
C ILE A 92 -1.21 9.82 -3.83
N GLY A 93 -1.78 10.98 -4.15
CA GLY A 93 -1.09 12.26 -3.97
C GLY A 93 0.21 12.28 -4.79
N SER A 94 1.33 12.55 -4.11
CA SER A 94 2.68 12.50 -4.66
C SER A 94 3.36 11.12 -4.54
N HIS A 95 2.68 10.12 -3.97
CA HIS A 95 3.28 8.82 -3.66
C HIS A 95 2.96 7.76 -4.71
N ASP A 96 3.97 7.01 -5.10
CA ASP A 96 3.82 5.70 -5.71
C ASP A 96 3.49 4.65 -4.65
N VAL A 97 2.49 3.81 -4.93
CA VAL A 97 1.93 2.86 -3.96
C VAL A 97 1.79 1.48 -4.58
N ALA A 98 2.40 0.47 -3.97
CA ALA A 98 2.14 -0.93 -4.29
C ALA A 98 1.00 -1.46 -3.39
N TYR A 99 -0.15 -1.72 -4.00
CA TYR A 99 -1.36 -2.14 -3.30
C TYR A 99 -1.74 -3.59 -3.62
N PHE A 100 -2.13 -4.35 -2.61
CA PHE A 100 -2.81 -5.63 -2.81
C PHE A 100 -3.78 -5.91 -1.65
N HIS A 101 -4.64 -6.90 -1.83
CA HIS A 101 -5.50 -7.39 -0.76
C HIS A 101 -5.68 -8.90 -0.88
N GLU A 102 -6.02 -9.54 0.23
CA GLU A 102 -6.30 -10.97 0.27
C GLU A 102 -7.32 -11.31 1.34
N TYR A 103 -7.94 -12.48 1.23
CA TYR A 103 -8.75 -13.01 2.31
C TYR A 103 -7.87 -13.64 3.38
N ASN A 104 -7.82 -13.05 4.57
CA ASN A 104 -7.07 -13.59 5.69
C ASN A 104 -7.89 -14.67 6.41
N ASN A 105 -7.41 -15.91 6.35
CA ASN A 105 -8.10 -17.07 6.95
C ASN A 105 -8.15 -17.04 8.48
N PHE A 106 -7.25 -16.33 9.15
CA PHE A 106 -7.26 -16.17 10.61
C PHE A 106 -8.26 -15.09 11.02
N ALA A 107 -8.21 -13.93 10.36
CA ALA A 107 -9.07 -12.78 10.65
C ALA A 107 -10.51 -12.93 10.10
N LYS A 108 -10.72 -13.87 9.16
CA LYS A 108 -12.03 -14.17 8.52
C LYS A 108 -12.61 -13.03 7.68
N HIS A 109 -11.76 -12.11 7.21
CA HIS A 109 -12.13 -11.04 6.29
C HIS A 109 -10.98 -10.71 5.34
N ASN A 110 -11.25 -9.85 4.35
CA ASN A 110 -10.19 -9.33 3.50
C ASN A 110 -9.31 -8.35 4.29
N VAL A 111 -8.00 -8.43 4.04
CA VAL A 111 -7.01 -7.48 4.53
C VAL A 111 -6.30 -6.88 3.33
N SER A 112 -6.30 -5.56 3.28
CA SER A 112 -5.58 -4.78 2.28
C SER A 112 -4.25 -4.31 2.83
N HIS A 113 -3.27 -4.16 1.94
CA HIS A 113 -1.95 -3.64 2.23
C HIS A 113 -1.57 -2.59 1.18
N ALA A 114 -1.06 -1.46 1.63
CA ALA A 114 -0.51 -0.40 0.79
C ALA A 114 0.93 -0.11 1.23
N TYR A 115 1.87 -0.44 0.36
CA TYR A 115 3.30 -0.13 0.53
C TYR A 115 3.63 1.14 -0.22
N PHE A 116 4.31 2.07 0.44
CA PHE A 116 4.74 3.34 -0.16
C PHE A 116 5.95 3.88 0.61
N SER A 117 6.63 4.86 0.02
CA SER A 117 7.74 5.54 0.67
C SER A 117 7.33 6.95 1.11
N SER A 118 7.87 7.37 2.25
CA SER A 118 7.69 8.72 2.80
C SER A 118 8.97 9.12 3.54
N GLY A 119 9.55 10.27 3.20
CA GLY A 119 10.93 10.57 3.54
C GLY A 119 11.86 9.49 2.97
N ASP A 120 12.75 8.95 3.80
CA ASP A 120 13.74 7.94 3.41
C ASP A 120 13.33 6.50 3.75
N SER A 121 12.13 6.29 4.28
CA SER A 121 11.65 4.98 4.75
C SER A 121 10.48 4.43 3.93
N ILE A 122 10.32 3.11 3.95
CA ILE A 122 9.17 2.41 3.37
C ILE A 122 8.20 2.04 4.49
N TYR A 123 6.93 2.32 4.23
CA TYR A 123 5.83 2.04 5.13
C TYR A 123 4.83 1.09 4.51
N CYS A 124 4.16 0.31 5.37
CA CYS A 124 2.99 -0.49 5.03
C CYS A 124 1.80 -0.03 5.88
N ILE A 125 0.70 0.35 5.23
CA ILE A 125 -0.60 0.49 5.89
C ILE A 125 -1.40 -0.78 5.59
N SER A 126 -1.95 -1.40 6.63
CA SER A 126 -2.86 -2.54 6.54
C SER A 126 -4.22 -2.22 7.13
N TRP A 127 -5.30 -2.72 6.54
CA TRP A 127 -6.66 -2.52 7.06
C TRP A 127 -7.63 -3.61 6.66
N GLY A 128 -8.67 -3.80 7.47
CA GLY A 128 -9.73 -4.80 7.26
C GLY A 128 -10.70 -4.42 6.15
N SER A 129 -10.26 -4.45 4.90
CA SER A 129 -11.08 -4.29 3.70
C SER A 129 -10.44 -5.06 2.53
N GLY A 130 -11.17 -5.18 1.42
CA GLY A 130 -10.60 -5.59 0.12
C GLY A 130 -10.36 -4.42 -0.83
N GLU A 131 -10.70 -3.20 -0.43
CA GLU A 131 -10.70 -2.01 -1.29
C GLU A 131 -9.88 -0.88 -0.66
N MET A 132 -9.18 -0.14 -1.53
CA MET A 132 -8.63 1.18 -1.22
C MET A 132 -9.80 2.12 -0.89
N THR A 133 -9.69 2.86 0.20
CA THR A 133 -10.72 3.80 0.65
C THR A 133 -10.15 5.21 0.71
N ASP A 134 -11.01 6.22 0.54
CA ASP A 134 -10.63 7.63 0.63
C ASP A 134 -9.90 7.95 1.94
N GLU A 135 -10.28 7.30 3.04
CA GLU A 135 -9.58 7.46 4.32
C GLU A 135 -8.12 6.96 4.27
N MET A 136 -7.85 5.82 3.62
CA MET A 136 -6.47 5.32 3.49
C MET A 136 -5.66 6.19 2.53
N GLU A 137 -6.28 6.67 1.46
CA GLU A 137 -5.65 7.63 0.55
C GLU A 137 -5.27 8.92 1.30
N GLU A 138 -6.18 9.45 2.12
CA GLU A 138 -5.93 10.65 2.94
C GLU A 138 -4.79 10.43 3.95
N ILE A 139 -4.66 9.24 4.56
CA ILE A 139 -3.51 8.94 5.43
C ILE A 139 -2.19 9.07 4.65
N ILE A 140 -2.11 8.49 3.44
CA ILE A 140 -0.90 8.51 2.59
C ILE A 140 -0.59 9.93 2.12
N ILE A 141 -1.60 10.66 1.61
CA ILE A 141 -1.46 12.03 1.10
C ILE A 141 -0.90 13.00 2.14
N ASN A 142 -1.19 12.77 3.43
CA ASN A 142 -0.73 13.65 4.50
C ASN A 142 0.68 13.33 5.02
N THR A 143 1.38 12.36 4.41
CA THR A 143 2.78 12.08 4.75
C THR A 143 3.75 12.95 3.95
N PRO A 144 4.99 13.18 4.42
CA PRO A 144 6.01 13.85 3.64
C PRO A 144 6.32 13.13 2.33
N ASP A 145 6.63 13.89 1.27
CA ASP A 145 7.08 13.33 0.00
C ASP A 145 8.22 12.31 0.17
N SER A 146 8.24 11.32 -0.71
CA SER A 146 9.33 10.35 -0.77
C SER A 146 10.63 11.00 -1.25
N SER A 147 11.76 10.56 -0.71
CA SER A 147 13.07 10.85 -1.28
C SER A 147 13.43 9.93 -2.46
N TYR A 148 12.68 8.84 -2.64
CA TYR A 148 12.84 7.91 -3.74
C TYR A 148 12.00 8.33 -4.95
N ASP A 149 12.61 8.25 -6.13
CA ASP A 149 11.84 8.26 -7.36
C ASP A 149 11.09 6.93 -7.57
N THR A 150 10.15 6.93 -8.51
CA THR A 150 9.33 5.77 -8.88
C THR A 150 10.18 4.52 -9.14
N ALA A 151 11.27 4.66 -9.91
CA ALA A 151 12.11 3.53 -10.29
C ALA A 151 12.86 2.94 -9.08
N THR A 152 13.33 3.80 -8.18
CA THR A 152 14.05 3.42 -6.97
C THR A 152 13.11 2.72 -5.99
N PHE A 153 11.95 3.32 -5.69
CA PHE A 153 10.96 2.75 -4.79
C PHE A 153 10.57 1.32 -5.20
N TYR A 154 10.21 1.17 -6.46
CA TYR A 154 9.80 -0.12 -7.01
C TYR A 154 10.94 -1.11 -7.21
N GLY A 155 12.16 -0.62 -7.44
CA GLY A 155 13.39 -1.41 -7.43
C GLY A 155 13.63 -2.08 -6.07
N ILE A 156 13.48 -1.31 -4.98
CA ILE A 156 13.62 -1.80 -3.60
C ILE A 156 12.59 -2.90 -3.30
N LEU A 157 11.32 -2.70 -3.67
CA LEU A 157 10.26 -3.71 -3.48
C LEU A 157 10.56 -5.00 -4.26
N ASN A 158 11.08 -4.87 -5.48
CA ASN A 158 11.46 -6.02 -6.30
C ASN A 158 12.68 -6.77 -5.73
N GLU A 159 13.68 -6.07 -5.19
CA GLU A 159 14.82 -6.68 -4.50
C GLU A 159 14.36 -7.46 -3.26
N ALA A 160 13.50 -6.85 -2.44
CA ALA A 160 12.92 -7.51 -1.26
C ALA A 160 12.19 -8.82 -1.61
N LYS A 161 11.47 -8.84 -2.74
CA LYS A 161 10.83 -10.05 -3.26
C LYS A 161 11.86 -11.13 -3.62
N GLN A 162 12.91 -10.76 -4.35
CA GLN A 162 13.96 -11.69 -4.75
C GLN A 162 14.73 -12.25 -3.55
N ASP A 163 14.97 -11.43 -2.53
CA ASP A 163 15.65 -11.87 -1.32
C ASP A 163 14.81 -12.85 -0.52
N TYR A 164 13.51 -12.59 -0.36
CA TYR A 164 12.60 -13.56 0.24
C TYR A 164 12.58 -14.89 -0.53
N GLU A 165 12.51 -14.85 -1.87
CA GLU A 165 12.56 -16.07 -2.70
C GLU A 165 13.86 -16.87 -2.48
N LYS A 166 15.02 -16.20 -2.36
CA LYS A 166 16.30 -16.86 -2.07
C LYS A 166 16.29 -17.51 -0.68
N GLU A 167 15.72 -16.85 0.32
CA GLU A 167 15.60 -17.38 1.68
C GLU A 167 14.71 -18.62 1.73
N MET A 168 13.54 -18.58 1.08
CA MET A 168 12.64 -19.73 1.00
C MET A 168 13.30 -20.92 0.28
N VAL A 169 14.04 -20.67 -0.82
CA VAL A 169 14.76 -21.75 -1.52
C VAL A 169 15.82 -22.38 -0.60
N LYS A 170 16.56 -21.59 0.18
CA LYS A 170 17.54 -22.11 1.15
C LYS A 170 16.85 -22.94 2.23
N GLU A 171 15.76 -22.45 2.82
CA GLU A 171 15.02 -23.14 3.87
C GLU A 171 14.41 -24.46 3.37
N TYR A 172 13.75 -24.46 2.20
CA TYR A 172 13.21 -25.69 1.60
C TYR A 172 14.32 -26.66 1.16
N SER A 173 15.48 -26.17 0.72
CA SER A 173 16.63 -27.03 0.40
C SER A 173 17.25 -27.70 1.64
N TYR A 174 17.10 -27.09 2.81
CA TYR A 174 17.59 -27.63 4.09
C TYR A 174 16.64 -28.69 4.66
N TYR A 175 15.35 -28.67 4.30
CA TYR A 175 14.32 -29.55 4.84
C TYR A 175 13.67 -30.57 3.87
N ALA A 176 14.00 -30.61 2.58
CA ALA A 176 13.32 -31.51 1.63
C ALA A 176 14.14 -32.74 1.18
N PRO A 177 13.61 -33.98 1.28
CA PRO A 177 13.87 -35.02 0.30
C PRO A 177 13.08 -34.76 -1.00
N ALA A 178 13.77 -34.89 -2.14
CA ALA A 178 13.36 -34.88 -3.56
C ALA A 178 12.15 -34.01 -4.02
N PRO A 179 12.33 -33.11 -5.02
CA PRO A 179 11.30 -32.15 -5.43
C PRO A 179 10.16 -32.80 -6.22
N SER A 180 8.90 -32.53 -5.83
CA SER A 180 7.73 -32.79 -6.67
C SER A 180 7.66 -31.74 -7.79
N LYS A 181 7.50 -32.24 -9.02
CA LYS A 181 7.38 -31.43 -10.23
C LYS A 181 5.96 -30.87 -10.33
N GLU A 182 5.73 -29.66 -9.84
CA GLU A 182 4.66 -28.79 -10.36
C GLU A 182 4.90 -27.36 -9.87
N ARG A 183 5.74 -26.62 -10.59
CA ARG A 183 5.85 -25.16 -10.45
C ARG A 183 4.94 -24.51 -11.49
N ASN A 184 3.75 -24.11 -11.07
CA ASN A 184 2.91 -23.20 -11.84
C ASN A 184 3.50 -21.79 -11.70
N ASN A 185 4.40 -21.45 -12.63
CA ASN A 185 4.93 -20.09 -12.80
C ASN A 185 3.84 -19.20 -13.41
N TYR A 186 3.34 -18.23 -12.65
CA TYR A 186 2.68 -17.06 -13.23
C TYR A 186 3.43 -15.79 -12.79
N PHE A 187 4.07 -15.15 -13.76
CA PHE A 187 4.79 -13.87 -13.65
C PHE A 187 3.93 -12.68 -14.13
N ILE A 188 4.47 -11.47 -13.90
CA ILE A 188 4.21 -10.14 -14.53
C ILE A 188 3.21 -9.28 -13.71
N PHE A 189 3.48 -8.02 -13.30
CA PHE A 189 3.78 -6.83 -14.14
C PHE A 189 4.78 -5.79 -13.58
N TRP A 190 5.77 -5.45 -14.44
CA TRP A 190 6.28 -4.10 -14.69
C TRP A 190 6.01 -3.77 -16.16
N ARG A 191 5.59 -2.53 -16.48
CA ARG A 191 5.91 -1.89 -17.76
C ARG A 191 6.19 -0.41 -17.51
N TYR A 192 7.36 -0.01 -18.01
CA TYR A 192 7.97 1.32 -18.08
C TYR A 192 7.00 2.45 -18.46
#